data_AF-A0A8T1WPI4-F1
#
_entry.id   AF-A0A8T1WPI4-F1
#
_cell.length_a   1.000
_cell.length_b   1.000
_cell.length_c   1.000
_cell.angle_alpha   90.00
_cell.angle_beta   90.00
_cell.angle_gamma   90.00
#
_symmetry.space_group_name_H-M   'P 1'
#
loop_
_entity.id
_entity.type
_entity.pdbx_description
1 polymer ?
#
loop_
_entity_poly.entity_id
_entity_poly.type
_entity_poly.pdbx_seq_one_letter_code
_entity_poly.pdbx_strand_id
1 'polypeptide(L)'
;MDEMAKMLETYAGGLHQSFESVFERVGQSLSQSAQVMRMMNEVMESAMMQNLFVSSGYEVSGGLIIEVVNRSQIMLGQTKICARLYNSEEAFFSATLESLRAGGRVQLQAPIHDVVGPVAGIIELECISPGTQQPLTKRSSFRVFYLQQGTFQILRSGEEGAAPGPTEVAVASARFLLTRVREILDLSPIHGILTDEQGRYRFHPHIPLRNNDTVFYLSVKEGRAGEPAYQVTVSAAGSASTADERRRQCQQIIDEMEIVDDDDSDY
;
A
#
# COMPACT_ATOMS: atom_id res chain seq x y z
N MET A 1 -63.80 -58.26 8.68
CA MET A 1 -63.37 -57.18 7.77
C MET A 1 -62.73 -56.00 8.50
N ASP A 2 -62.99 -55.79 9.80
CA ASP A 2 -62.42 -54.66 10.59
C ASP A 2 -60.91 -54.75 10.88
N GLU A 3 -60.37 -55.95 11.14
CA GLU A 3 -58.94 -56.10 11.45
C GLU A 3 -58.02 -55.74 10.27
N MET A 4 -58.48 -55.98 9.04
CA MET A 4 -57.69 -55.71 7.83
C MET A 4 -57.62 -54.20 7.54
N ALA A 5 -58.67 -53.44 7.87
CA ALA A 5 -58.68 -51.98 7.78
C ALA A 5 -57.77 -51.34 8.84
N LYS A 6 -57.80 -51.86 10.08
CA LYS A 6 -56.92 -51.41 11.17
C LYS A 6 -55.45 -51.68 10.88
N MET A 7 -55.15 -52.84 10.27
CA MET A 7 -53.81 -53.20 9.84
C MET A 7 -53.30 -52.29 8.72
N LEU A 8 -54.15 -51.91 7.76
CA LEU A 8 -53.84 -50.95 6.71
C LEU A 8 -53.60 -49.53 7.24
N GLU A 9 -54.38 -49.06 8.22
CA GLU A 9 -54.13 -47.76 8.89
C GLU A 9 -52.81 -47.74 9.64
N THR A 10 -52.47 -48.84 10.32
CA THR A 10 -51.21 -48.95 11.07
C THR A 10 -50.02 -49.00 10.10
N TYR A 11 -50.18 -49.67 8.96
CA TYR A 11 -49.17 -49.73 7.91
C TYR A 11 -48.99 -48.37 7.21
N ALA A 12 -50.08 -47.66 6.93
CA ALA A 12 -50.06 -46.32 6.36
C ALA A 12 -49.44 -45.29 7.33
N GLY A 13 -49.73 -45.40 8.63
CA GLY A 13 -49.13 -44.57 9.68
C GLY A 13 -47.64 -44.83 9.87
N GLY A 14 -47.20 -46.10 9.83
CA GLY A 14 -45.79 -46.48 9.88
C GLY A 14 -45.00 -46.04 8.63
N LEU A 15 -45.64 -46.06 7.45
CA LEU A 15 -45.08 -45.49 6.23
C LEU A 15 -44.94 -43.97 6.34
N HIS A 16 -45.95 -43.26 6.87
CA HIS A 16 -45.88 -41.82 7.05
C HIS A 16 -44.74 -41.40 7.98
N GLN A 17 -44.58 -42.07 9.13
CA GLN A 17 -43.45 -41.83 10.04
C GLN A 17 -42.10 -42.17 9.40
N SER A 18 -42.04 -43.23 8.57
CA SER A 18 -40.82 -43.56 7.84
C SER A 18 -40.47 -42.50 6.81
N PHE A 19 -41.46 -41.95 6.10
CA PHE A 19 -41.25 -40.84 5.17
C PHE A 19 -40.80 -39.56 5.89
N GLU A 20 -41.47 -39.17 6.99
CA GLU A 20 -41.06 -37.99 7.79
C GLU A 20 -39.63 -38.12 8.30
N SER A 21 -39.25 -39.29 8.85
CA SER A 21 -37.88 -39.54 9.32
C SER A 21 -36.85 -39.48 8.19
N VAL A 22 -37.18 -39.99 7.00
CA VAL A 22 -36.31 -39.89 5.82
C VAL A 22 -36.20 -38.44 5.35
N PHE A 23 -37.30 -37.68 5.30
CA PHE A 23 -37.28 -36.27 4.93
C PHE A 23 -36.50 -35.42 5.94
N GLU A 24 -36.63 -35.69 7.23
CA GLU A 24 -35.86 -35.01 8.28
C GLU A 24 -34.36 -35.30 8.13
N ARG A 25 -33.99 -36.57 7.89
CA ARG A 25 -32.59 -36.96 7.65
C ARG A 25 -32.03 -36.33 6.37
N VAL A 26 -32.83 -36.24 5.30
CA VAL A 26 -32.45 -35.54 4.06
C VAL A 26 -32.29 -34.05 4.32
N GLY A 27 -33.19 -33.43 5.10
CA GLY A 27 -33.10 -32.03 5.49
C GLY A 27 -31.85 -31.73 6.32
N GLN A 28 -31.52 -32.60 7.28
CA GLN A 28 -30.28 -32.52 8.06
C GLN A 28 -29.04 -32.70 7.19
N SER A 29 -29.06 -33.63 6.23
CA SER A 29 -27.95 -33.85 5.30
C SER A 29 -27.75 -32.65 4.35
N LEU A 30 -28.83 -32.06 3.85
CA LEU A 30 -28.79 -30.85 3.02
C LEU A 30 -28.29 -29.65 3.81
N SER A 31 -28.73 -29.47 5.06
CA SER A 31 -28.29 -28.36 5.90
C SER A 31 -26.81 -28.47 6.26
N GLN A 32 -26.33 -29.67 6.58
CA GLN A 32 -24.90 -29.95 6.78
C GLN A 32 -24.09 -29.68 5.51
N SER A 33 -24.58 -30.14 4.35
CA SER A 33 -23.91 -29.89 3.06
C SER A 33 -23.83 -28.39 2.74
N ALA A 34 -24.92 -27.65 2.97
CA ALA A 34 -24.96 -26.20 2.77
C ALA A 34 -24.05 -25.44 3.76
N GLN A 35 -23.88 -25.95 4.98
CA GLN A 35 -22.94 -25.39 5.96
C GLN A 35 -21.48 -25.65 5.55
N VAL A 36 -21.16 -26.87 5.10
CA VAL A 36 -19.83 -27.21 4.59
C VAL A 36 -19.48 -26.37 3.35
N MET A 37 -20.41 -26.21 2.41
CA MET A 37 -20.20 -25.36 1.24
C MET A 37 -19.92 -23.90 1.61
N ARG A 38 -20.65 -23.34 2.58
CA ARG A 38 -20.39 -21.97 3.07
C ARG A 38 -19.00 -21.84 3.67
N MET A 39 -18.60 -22.78 4.53
CA MET A 39 -17.26 -22.79 5.12
C MET A 39 -16.16 -22.92 4.06
N MET A 40 -16.35 -23.80 3.07
CA MET A 40 -15.40 -23.93 1.96
C MET A 40 -15.27 -22.65 1.14
N ASN A 41 -16.38 -21.95 0.88
CA ASN A 41 -16.36 -20.67 0.19
C ASN A 41 -15.61 -19.60 1.00
N GLU A 42 -15.91 -19.47 2.30
CA GLU A 42 -15.23 -18.51 3.17
C GLU A 42 -13.71 -18.74 3.23
N VAL A 43 -13.28 -20.00 3.35
CA VAL A 43 -11.85 -20.37 3.35
C VAL A 43 -11.21 -20.07 2.01
N MET A 44 -11.88 -20.42 0.91
CA MET A 44 -11.39 -20.13 -0.44
C MET A 44 -11.25 -18.62 -0.68
N GLU A 45 -12.26 -17.83 -0.31
CA GLU A 45 -12.27 -16.37 -0.47
C GLU A 45 -11.19 -15.72 0.39
N SER A 46 -11.05 -16.13 1.65
CA SER A 46 -9.98 -15.66 2.53
C SER A 46 -8.59 -15.98 1.95
N ALA A 47 -8.37 -17.23 1.53
CA ALA A 47 -7.10 -17.63 0.91
C ALA A 47 -6.84 -16.87 -0.40
N MET A 48 -7.86 -16.63 -1.22
CA MET A 48 -7.75 -15.85 -2.45
C MET A 48 -7.33 -14.41 -2.15
N MET A 49 -7.95 -13.76 -1.15
CA MET A 49 -7.67 -12.38 -0.77
C MET A 49 -6.30 -12.21 -0.12
N GLN A 50 -5.86 -13.19 0.68
CA GLN A 50 -4.51 -13.23 1.23
C GLN A 50 -3.45 -13.40 0.14
N ASN A 51 -3.74 -14.19 -0.89
CA ASN A 51 -2.83 -14.41 -2.01
C ASN A 51 -2.94 -13.35 -3.12
N LEU A 52 -3.84 -12.38 -3.00
CA LEU A 52 -3.86 -11.21 -3.86
C LEU A 52 -2.94 -10.15 -3.24
N PHE A 53 -1.83 -9.88 -3.91
CA PHE A 53 -0.84 -8.91 -3.46
C PHE A 53 -0.99 -7.59 -4.23
N VAL A 54 -0.92 -6.49 -3.49
CA VAL A 54 -1.00 -5.13 -4.02
C VAL A 54 0.20 -4.40 -3.49
N SER A 55 0.94 -3.77 -4.39
CA SER A 55 2.05 -2.90 -4.02
C SER A 55 1.96 -1.63 -4.81
N SER A 56 2.58 -0.59 -4.26
CA SER A 56 2.65 0.71 -4.89
C SER A 56 4.07 1.22 -4.94
N GLY A 57 4.38 1.96 -5.98
CA GLY A 57 5.60 2.74 -6.13
C GLY A 57 5.26 4.08 -6.74
N TYR A 58 6.23 4.99 -6.80
CA TYR A 58 6.02 6.30 -7.41
C TYR A 58 7.14 6.60 -8.40
N GLU A 59 6.75 7.08 -9.57
CA GLU A 59 7.66 7.54 -10.62
C GLU A 59 7.39 9.02 -10.90
N VAL A 60 8.44 9.84 -10.81
CA VAL A 60 8.32 11.32 -10.90
C VAL A 60 7.59 11.81 -12.14
N SER A 61 7.84 11.18 -13.30
CA SER A 61 7.18 11.51 -14.57
C SER A 61 5.91 10.71 -14.86
N GLY A 62 5.65 9.66 -14.08
CA GLY A 62 4.64 8.64 -14.35
C GLY A 62 3.46 8.64 -13.38
N GLY A 63 3.64 9.15 -12.17
CA GLY A 63 2.68 9.08 -11.08
C GLY A 63 2.80 7.80 -10.26
N LEU A 64 1.68 7.36 -9.69
CA LEU A 64 1.61 6.17 -8.85
C LEU A 64 1.65 4.92 -9.72
N ILE A 65 2.63 4.05 -9.49
CA ILE A 65 2.71 2.72 -10.07
C ILE A 65 1.96 1.77 -9.13
N ILE A 66 0.91 1.14 -9.62
CA ILE A 66 0.13 0.14 -8.89
C ILE A 66 0.46 -1.23 -9.49
N GLU A 67 0.99 -2.12 -8.67
CA GLU A 67 1.25 -3.50 -9.06
C GLU A 67 0.31 -4.44 -8.32
N VAL A 68 -0.37 -5.28 -9.09
CA VAL A 68 -1.29 -6.30 -8.59
C VAL A 68 -0.80 -7.66 -9.04
N VAL A 69 -0.60 -8.56 -8.07
CA VAL A 69 -0.15 -9.92 -8.30
C VAL A 69 -1.15 -10.90 -7.70
N ASN A 70 -1.75 -11.74 -8.54
CA ASN A 70 -2.56 -12.85 -8.09
C ASN A 70 -1.66 -14.07 -7.83
N ARG A 71 -1.26 -14.30 -6.58
CA ARG A 71 -0.46 -15.46 -6.17
C ARG A 71 -1.32 -16.70 -5.89
N SER A 72 -2.64 -16.59 -6.05
CA SER A 72 -3.54 -17.73 -5.84
C SER A 72 -3.51 -18.67 -7.05
N GLN A 73 -4.10 -19.87 -6.87
CA GLN A 73 -4.31 -20.85 -7.94
C GLN A 73 -5.64 -20.63 -8.69
N ILE A 74 -6.35 -19.53 -8.38
CA ILE A 74 -7.68 -19.24 -8.91
C ILE A 74 -7.58 -18.04 -9.85
N MET A 75 -8.10 -18.16 -11.07
CA MET A 75 -8.25 -17.03 -11.96
C MET A 75 -9.36 -16.12 -11.44
N LEU A 76 -9.06 -14.83 -11.31
CA LEU A 76 -10.07 -13.83 -11.02
C LEU A 76 -10.73 -13.39 -12.33
N GLY A 77 -12.04 -13.22 -12.30
CA GLY A 77 -12.77 -12.60 -13.39
C GLY A 77 -12.54 -11.09 -13.42
N GLN A 78 -13.60 -10.36 -13.77
CA GLN A 78 -13.52 -8.92 -13.85
C GLN A 78 -13.07 -8.33 -12.50
N THR A 79 -11.98 -7.58 -12.51
CA THR A 79 -11.35 -7.01 -11.33
C THR A 79 -11.19 -5.51 -11.53
N LYS A 80 -11.85 -4.71 -10.70
CA LYS A 80 -11.76 -3.26 -10.71
C LYS A 80 -10.67 -2.82 -9.74
N ILE A 81 -9.86 -1.86 -10.16
CA ILE A 81 -8.76 -1.29 -9.39
C ILE A 81 -8.98 0.22 -9.33
N CYS A 82 -9.15 0.74 -8.13
CA CYS A 82 -9.39 2.16 -7.88
C CYS A 82 -8.28 2.71 -6.97
N ALA A 83 -7.84 3.94 -7.21
CA ALA A 83 -6.98 4.65 -6.28
C ALA A 83 -7.62 5.98 -5.89
N ARG A 84 -7.60 6.28 -4.59
CA ARG A 84 -8.18 7.49 -4.00
C ARG A 84 -7.26 8.09 -2.94
N LEU A 85 -7.29 9.41 -2.81
CA LEU A 85 -6.58 10.11 -1.74
C LEU A 85 -7.39 10.05 -0.45
N TYR A 86 -6.75 10.11 0.72
CA TYR A 86 -7.48 10.07 2.01
C TYR A 86 -8.49 11.21 2.17
N ASN A 87 -8.19 12.38 1.61
CA ASN A 87 -9.02 13.58 1.71
C ASN A 87 -10.00 13.73 0.53
N SER A 88 -10.14 12.70 -0.31
CA SER A 88 -11.03 12.71 -1.47
C SER A 88 -11.99 11.53 -1.42
N GLU A 89 -13.26 11.80 -1.67
CA GLU A 89 -14.25 10.74 -1.89
C GLU A 89 -14.14 10.17 -3.31
N GLU A 90 -13.70 11.00 -4.27
CA GLU A 90 -13.54 10.58 -5.65
C GLU A 90 -12.20 9.88 -5.87
N ALA A 91 -12.25 8.78 -6.63
CA ALA A 91 -11.07 8.09 -7.12
C ALA A 91 -10.42 8.90 -8.24
N PHE A 92 -9.15 9.22 -8.10
CA PHE A 92 -8.38 9.89 -9.17
C PHE A 92 -7.97 8.91 -10.28
N PHE A 93 -8.03 7.61 -10.00
CA PHE A 93 -7.74 6.55 -10.96
C PHE A 93 -8.70 5.38 -10.80
N SER A 94 -9.16 4.83 -11.93
CA SER A 94 -9.97 3.62 -11.98
C SER A 94 -9.66 2.85 -13.25
N ALA A 95 -9.30 1.57 -13.11
CA ALA A 95 -9.09 0.64 -14.20
C ALA A 95 -9.89 -0.64 -13.95
N THR A 96 -10.22 -1.36 -15.02
CA THR A 96 -10.89 -2.66 -14.92
C THR A 96 -10.18 -3.67 -15.78
N LEU A 97 -9.78 -4.77 -15.16
CA LEU A 97 -9.19 -5.92 -15.81
C LEU A 97 -10.32 -6.92 -16.11
N GLU A 98 -10.38 -7.45 -17.33
CA GLU A 98 -11.38 -8.47 -17.67
C GLU A 98 -11.13 -9.78 -16.92
N SER A 99 -9.86 -10.12 -16.71
CA SER A 99 -9.45 -11.26 -15.90
C SER A 99 -8.04 -11.06 -15.36
N LEU A 100 -7.76 -11.65 -14.21
CA LEU A 100 -6.42 -11.75 -13.63
C LEU A 100 -6.07 -13.22 -13.40
N ARG A 101 -5.19 -13.75 -14.27
CA ARG A 101 -4.77 -15.16 -14.26
C ARG A 101 -4.14 -15.55 -12.92
N ALA A 102 -4.23 -16.84 -12.58
CA ALA A 102 -3.45 -17.42 -11.49
C ALA A 102 -1.95 -17.24 -11.76
N GLY A 103 -1.20 -16.73 -10.77
CA GLY A 103 0.19 -16.29 -10.93
C GLY A 103 0.38 -15.03 -11.78
N GLY A 104 -0.71 -14.38 -12.22
CA GLY A 104 -0.67 -13.21 -13.08
C GLY A 104 -0.19 -11.96 -12.34
N ARG A 105 0.56 -11.13 -13.06
CA ARG A 105 1.03 -9.81 -12.61
C ARG A 105 0.56 -8.76 -13.59
N VAL A 106 0.00 -7.67 -13.07
CA VAL A 106 -0.35 -6.49 -13.85
C VAL A 106 0.24 -5.26 -13.16
N GLN A 107 0.80 -4.38 -13.97
CA GLN A 107 1.28 -3.08 -13.53
C GLN A 107 0.44 -2.00 -14.22
N LEU A 108 -0.09 -1.08 -13.43
CA LEU A 108 -0.89 0.03 -13.87
C LEU A 108 -0.21 1.33 -13.46
N GLN A 109 -0.28 2.32 -14.33
CA GLN A 109 0.20 3.66 -14.05
C GLN A 109 -1.01 4.56 -13.79
N ALA A 110 -1.05 5.15 -12.61
CA ALA A 110 -2.12 6.01 -12.12
C ALA A 110 -1.56 7.44 -11.97
N PRO A 111 -1.79 8.32 -12.97
CA PRO A 111 -1.30 9.69 -12.92
C PRO A 111 -1.85 10.43 -11.71
N ILE A 112 -0.97 11.09 -10.96
CA ILE A 112 -1.33 12.00 -9.88
C ILE A 112 -0.94 13.40 -10.37
N HIS A 113 -1.92 14.17 -10.82
CA HIS A 113 -1.70 15.51 -11.36
C HIS A 113 -1.73 16.56 -10.25
N ASP A 114 -0.88 17.59 -10.38
CA ASP A 114 -0.95 18.85 -9.65
C ASP A 114 -0.90 18.78 -8.11
N VAL A 115 -0.32 17.71 -7.54
CA VAL A 115 -0.18 17.62 -6.08
C VAL A 115 1.16 18.19 -5.63
N VAL A 116 1.10 19.15 -4.69
CA VAL A 116 2.25 19.77 -4.07
C VAL A 116 2.34 19.28 -2.63
N GLY A 117 3.42 18.57 -2.31
CA GLY A 117 3.63 18.01 -0.96
C GLY A 117 3.31 16.51 -0.87
N PRO A 118 3.45 15.91 0.32
CA PRO A 118 3.22 14.48 0.50
C PRO A 118 1.80 14.07 0.09
N VAL A 119 1.69 12.90 -0.53
CA VAL A 119 0.42 12.31 -0.95
C VAL A 119 0.21 11.01 -0.20
N ALA A 120 -1.00 10.78 0.29
CA ALA A 120 -1.36 9.51 0.91
C ALA A 120 -2.79 9.13 0.53
N GLY A 121 -3.01 7.84 0.37
CA GLY A 121 -4.29 7.33 -0.10
C GLY A 121 -4.44 5.82 0.05
N ILE A 122 -5.48 5.31 -0.61
CA ILE A 122 -5.83 3.89 -0.62
C ILE A 122 -5.99 3.43 -2.07
N ILE A 123 -5.41 2.27 -2.37
CA ILE A 123 -5.72 1.45 -3.54
C ILE A 123 -6.75 0.42 -3.11
N GLU A 124 -7.85 0.34 -3.83
CA GLU A 124 -8.92 -0.63 -3.61
C GLU A 124 -9.06 -1.54 -4.83
N LEU A 125 -9.01 -2.84 -4.59
CA LEU A 125 -9.36 -3.86 -5.56
C LEU A 125 -10.73 -4.43 -5.23
N GLU A 126 -11.57 -4.53 -6.24
CA GLU A 126 -12.89 -5.14 -6.16
C GLU A 126 -12.98 -6.26 -7.21
N CYS A 127 -13.38 -7.46 -6.80
CA CYS A 127 -13.61 -8.58 -7.70
C CYS A 127 -14.80 -9.41 -7.22
N ILE A 128 -15.36 -10.26 -8.09
CA ILE A 128 -16.47 -11.14 -7.72
C ILE A 128 -15.93 -12.49 -7.25
N SER A 129 -16.40 -12.96 -6.09
CA SER A 129 -16.09 -14.28 -5.57
C SER A 129 -16.55 -15.37 -6.56
N PRO A 130 -15.67 -16.32 -6.92
CA PRO A 130 -16.07 -17.44 -7.77
C PRO A 130 -17.05 -18.39 -7.06
N GLY A 131 -17.05 -18.43 -5.72
CA GLY A 131 -17.86 -19.37 -4.92
C GLY A 131 -19.23 -18.83 -4.53
N THR A 132 -19.29 -17.58 -4.06
CA THR A 132 -20.53 -16.95 -3.58
C THR A 132 -21.14 -15.96 -4.56
N GLN A 133 -20.41 -15.56 -5.61
CA GLN A 133 -20.79 -14.48 -6.53
C GLN A 133 -20.99 -13.13 -5.84
N GLN A 134 -20.46 -12.96 -4.62
CA GLN A 134 -20.48 -11.68 -3.90
C GLN A 134 -19.21 -10.85 -4.20
N PRO A 135 -19.29 -9.52 -4.11
CA PRO A 135 -18.12 -8.67 -4.27
C PRO A 135 -17.15 -8.84 -3.09
N LEU A 136 -15.86 -8.95 -3.42
CA LEU A 136 -14.73 -9.03 -2.50
C LEU A 136 -13.85 -7.81 -2.70
N THR A 137 -13.44 -7.19 -1.60
CA THR A 137 -12.66 -5.95 -1.62
C THR A 137 -11.34 -6.11 -0.89
N LYS A 138 -10.22 -5.77 -1.53
CA LYS A 138 -8.90 -5.65 -0.89
C LYS A 138 -8.49 -4.19 -0.90
N ARG A 139 -7.99 -3.71 0.23
CA ARG A 139 -7.44 -2.35 0.34
C ARG A 139 -5.96 -2.43 0.66
N SER A 140 -5.20 -1.49 0.13
CA SER A 140 -3.80 -1.28 0.44
C SER A 140 -3.56 0.22 0.50
N SER A 141 -2.89 0.69 1.55
CA SER A 141 -2.52 2.09 1.67
C SER A 141 -1.33 2.39 0.75
N PHE A 142 -1.21 3.64 0.33
CA PHE A 142 0.00 4.13 -0.33
C PHE A 142 0.35 5.51 0.19
N ARG A 143 1.64 5.83 0.13
CA ARG A 143 2.17 7.14 0.46
C ARG A 143 3.29 7.50 -0.51
N VAL A 144 3.31 8.76 -0.92
CA VAL A 144 4.35 9.37 -1.74
C VAL A 144 4.92 10.53 -0.93
N PHE A 145 6.16 10.39 -0.49
CA PHE A 145 6.86 11.42 0.28
C PHE A 145 7.22 12.62 -0.59
N TYR A 146 7.36 13.79 0.03
CA TYR A 146 7.75 15.00 -0.71
C TYR A 146 9.07 14.81 -1.50
N LEU A 147 10.07 14.18 -0.89
CA LEU A 147 11.37 13.93 -1.52
C LEU A 147 11.34 12.92 -2.67
N GLN A 148 10.26 12.14 -2.82
CA GLN A 148 10.07 11.24 -3.97
C GLN A 148 9.51 11.97 -5.19
N GLN A 149 9.04 13.22 -5.04
CA GLN A 149 8.41 14.03 -6.09
C GLN A 149 9.41 14.94 -6.81
N GLY A 150 10.65 14.50 -6.93
CA GLY A 150 11.71 15.29 -7.52
C GLY A 150 12.95 14.46 -7.76
N THR A 151 14.05 15.15 -8.04
CA THR A 151 15.35 14.52 -8.33
C THR A 151 16.42 15.08 -7.42
N PHE A 152 17.47 14.29 -7.20
CA PHE A 152 18.61 14.71 -6.41
C PHE A 152 19.82 14.95 -7.28
N GLN A 153 20.46 16.10 -7.08
CA GLN A 153 21.77 16.39 -7.62
C GLN A 153 22.81 16.18 -6.53
N ILE A 154 23.84 15.40 -6.84
CA ILE A 154 25.01 15.26 -5.96
C ILE A 154 25.81 16.56 -5.98
N LEU A 155 26.13 17.09 -4.81
CA LEU A 155 27.07 18.19 -4.59
C LEU A 155 28.24 17.69 -3.76
N ARG A 156 29.43 17.57 -4.37
CA ARG A 156 30.64 17.07 -3.71
C ARG A 156 31.33 18.18 -2.93
N SER A 157 32.05 17.81 -1.87
CA SER A 157 32.85 18.73 -1.08
C SER A 157 33.77 19.59 -1.98
N GLY A 158 33.69 20.92 -1.80
CA GLY A 158 34.38 21.91 -2.63
C GLY A 158 33.53 22.51 -3.76
N GLU A 159 32.36 21.95 -4.08
CA GLU A 159 31.41 22.53 -5.03
C GLU A 159 30.55 23.63 -4.38
N GLU A 160 30.05 24.55 -5.20
CA GLU A 160 29.16 25.61 -4.73
C GLU A 160 27.87 25.00 -4.15
N GLY A 161 27.56 25.38 -2.91
CA GLY A 161 26.41 24.83 -2.20
C GLY A 161 26.61 23.41 -1.66
N ALA A 162 27.82 22.84 -1.67
CA ALA A 162 28.12 21.57 -1.01
C ALA A 162 28.23 21.70 0.52
N ALA A 163 28.61 22.88 1.01
CA ALA A 163 28.65 23.20 2.44
C ALA A 163 27.42 24.04 2.86
N PRO A 164 26.94 23.91 4.10
CA PRO A 164 25.82 24.70 4.60
C PRO A 164 26.07 26.21 4.53
N GLY A 165 25.09 26.96 4.02
CA GLY A 165 25.14 28.41 3.96
C GLY A 165 24.81 29.09 5.30
N PRO A 166 25.14 30.38 5.48
CA PRO A 166 24.90 31.10 6.74
C PRO A 166 23.42 31.30 7.07
N THR A 167 22.53 31.27 6.08
CA THR A 167 21.08 31.40 6.25
C THR A 167 20.36 30.05 6.24
N GLU A 168 21.11 28.94 6.19
CA GLU A 168 20.57 27.60 6.11
C GLU A 168 20.05 27.13 7.47
N VAL A 169 18.89 26.48 7.47
CA VAL A 169 18.33 25.82 8.66
C VAL A 169 18.36 24.32 8.45
N ALA A 170 18.69 23.56 9.48
CA ALA A 170 18.83 22.11 9.41
C ALA A 170 18.06 21.43 10.54
N VAL A 171 17.52 20.27 10.23
CA VAL A 171 16.91 19.32 11.17
C VAL A 171 17.54 17.96 10.92
N ALA A 172 17.95 17.29 11.99
CA ALA A 172 18.65 16.02 11.90
C ALA A 172 17.92 14.94 12.73
N SER A 173 17.84 13.74 12.18
CA SER A 173 17.28 12.57 12.87
C SER A 173 18.18 11.36 12.73
N ALA A 174 18.24 10.59 13.81
CA ALA A 174 18.92 9.29 13.86
C ALA A 174 17.96 8.10 13.73
N ARG A 175 16.65 8.35 13.65
CA ARG A 175 15.63 7.30 13.51
C ARG A 175 15.42 6.88 12.06
N PHE A 176 15.93 7.67 11.13
CA PHE A 176 15.74 7.42 9.71
C PHE A 176 16.59 6.26 9.20
N LEU A 177 15.95 5.30 8.52
CA LEU A 177 16.62 4.12 7.97
C LEU A 177 17.42 4.48 6.71
N LEU A 178 18.70 4.08 6.67
CA LEU A 178 19.55 4.29 5.50
C LEU A 178 19.03 3.64 4.22
N THR A 179 18.32 2.52 4.33
CA THR A 179 17.69 1.84 3.18
C THR A 179 16.71 2.77 2.47
N ARG A 180 15.90 3.51 3.23
CA ARG A 180 14.98 4.50 2.69
C ARG A 180 15.69 5.71 2.10
N VAL A 181 16.78 6.19 2.71
CA VAL A 181 17.63 7.24 2.10
C VAL A 181 18.04 6.81 0.70
N ARG A 182 18.51 5.56 0.57
CA ARG A 182 19.01 5.01 -0.67
C ARG A 182 17.92 4.93 -1.75
N GLU A 183 16.73 4.49 -1.37
CA GLU A 183 15.56 4.40 -2.24
C GLU A 183 15.12 5.78 -2.73
N ILE A 184 15.04 6.77 -1.84
CA ILE A 184 14.67 8.16 -2.18
C ILE A 184 15.69 8.81 -3.13
N LEU A 185 16.98 8.52 -2.91
CA LEU A 185 18.06 9.03 -3.75
C LEU A 185 18.24 8.26 -5.07
N ASP A 186 17.49 7.18 -5.28
CA ASP A 186 17.58 6.28 -6.43
C ASP A 186 19.03 5.83 -6.74
N LEU A 187 19.78 5.47 -5.68
CA LEU A 187 21.19 5.12 -5.82
C LEU A 187 21.38 3.65 -6.23
N SER A 188 21.94 3.44 -7.43
CA SER A 188 22.37 2.11 -7.89
C SER A 188 23.29 1.41 -6.87
N PRO A 189 23.12 0.09 -6.60
CA PRO A 189 23.83 -0.67 -5.54
C PRO A 189 25.34 -0.45 -5.43
N ILE A 190 26.00 -0.12 -6.54
CA ILE A 190 27.44 0.11 -6.63
C ILE A 190 27.88 1.48 -6.07
N HIS A 191 26.95 2.44 -5.98
CA HIS A 191 27.21 3.77 -5.44
C HIS A 191 26.89 3.79 -3.94
N GLY A 192 27.87 4.24 -3.15
CA GLY A 192 27.68 4.54 -1.73
C GLY A 192 26.85 5.80 -1.53
N ILE A 193 26.24 5.91 -0.34
CA ILE A 193 25.64 7.16 0.12
C ILE A 193 26.79 8.08 0.55
N LEU A 194 26.75 9.34 0.12
CA LEU A 194 27.75 10.33 0.53
C LEU A 194 27.59 10.70 1.99
N THR A 195 28.71 10.73 2.71
CA THR A 195 28.76 11.32 4.04
C THR A 195 28.82 12.85 3.94
N ASP A 196 28.46 13.54 5.02
CA ASP A 196 28.50 15.00 5.15
C ASP A 196 29.89 15.60 4.90
N GLU A 197 30.96 14.83 5.17
CA GLU A 197 32.33 15.19 4.80
C GLU A 197 32.60 15.13 3.29
N GLN A 198 31.94 14.20 2.58
CA GLN A 198 32.10 13.98 1.15
C GLN A 198 31.22 14.91 0.31
N GLY A 199 30.07 15.34 0.84
CA GLY A 199 29.14 16.22 0.17
C GLY A 199 27.70 16.07 0.66
N ARG A 200 26.75 16.47 -0.19
CA ARG A 200 25.31 16.39 0.08
C ARG A 200 24.50 16.30 -1.19
N TYR A 201 23.21 16.05 -1.06
CA TYR A 201 22.29 15.94 -2.18
C TYR A 201 21.36 17.15 -2.20
N ARG A 202 21.32 17.89 -3.30
CA ARG A 202 20.38 18.99 -3.52
C ARG A 202 19.11 18.45 -4.16
N PHE A 203 17.97 18.73 -3.53
CA PHE A 203 16.66 18.32 -4.05
C PHE A 203 16.12 19.32 -5.07
N HIS A 204 15.65 18.82 -6.19
CA HIS A 204 14.97 19.55 -7.25
C HIS A 204 13.55 19.02 -7.40
N PRO A 205 12.53 19.71 -6.86
CA PRO A 205 11.14 19.27 -6.97
C PRO A 205 10.71 19.30 -8.44
N HIS A 206 9.90 18.32 -8.85
CA HIS A 206 9.37 18.27 -10.21
C HIS A 206 8.36 19.41 -10.46
N ILE A 207 7.54 19.70 -9.45
CA ILE A 207 6.64 20.85 -9.44
C ILE A 207 7.23 21.88 -8.45
N PRO A 208 7.82 22.99 -8.93
CA PRO A 208 8.35 24.01 -8.04
C PRO A 208 7.21 24.68 -7.27
N LEU A 209 7.40 24.83 -5.96
CA LEU A 209 6.53 25.65 -5.11
C LEU A 209 6.54 27.08 -5.63
N ARG A 210 5.41 27.58 -6.12
CA ARG A 210 5.29 28.97 -6.57
C ARG A 210 5.71 29.92 -5.44
N ASN A 211 6.63 30.84 -5.73
CA ASN A 211 7.14 31.88 -4.82
C ASN A 211 8.02 31.41 -3.66
N ASN A 212 8.58 30.20 -3.69
CA ASN A 212 9.45 29.74 -2.62
C ASN A 212 10.92 29.64 -3.09
N ASP A 213 11.76 30.59 -2.68
CA ASP A 213 13.22 30.57 -2.88
C ASP A 213 13.93 29.51 -2.00
N THR A 214 13.17 28.54 -1.50
CA THR A 214 13.67 27.51 -0.59
C THR A 214 14.29 26.37 -1.39
N VAL A 215 15.54 26.06 -1.08
CA VAL A 215 16.27 24.92 -1.66
C VAL A 215 16.54 23.91 -0.56
N PHE A 216 16.09 22.67 -0.74
CA PHE A 216 16.30 21.59 0.21
C PHE A 216 17.55 20.76 -0.12
N TYR A 217 18.22 20.28 0.91
CA TYR A 217 19.35 19.38 0.84
C TYR A 217 19.18 18.21 1.80
N LEU A 218 19.78 17.08 1.44
CA LEU A 218 19.88 15.88 2.26
C LEU A 218 21.35 15.54 2.46
N SER A 219 21.78 15.34 3.70
CA SER A 219 23.13 14.88 4.04
C SER A 219 23.07 13.77 5.09
N VAL A 220 24.04 12.86 5.05
CA VAL A 220 24.13 11.74 5.99
C VAL A 220 25.43 11.85 6.75
N LYS A 221 25.35 11.78 8.07
CA LYS A 221 26.51 11.80 8.96
C LYS A 221 26.67 10.44 9.60
N GLU A 222 27.90 9.93 9.64
CA GLU A 222 28.21 8.71 10.39
C GLU A 222 28.27 9.02 11.89
N GLY A 223 27.62 8.16 12.69
CA GLY A 223 27.64 8.26 14.13
C GLY A 223 29.00 7.90 14.71
N ARG A 224 29.35 8.55 15.82
CA ARG A 224 30.57 8.20 16.58
C ARG A 224 30.31 7.00 17.50
N ALA A 225 31.38 6.49 18.12
CA ALA A 225 31.27 5.41 19.10
C ALA A 225 30.30 5.81 20.24
N GLY A 226 29.21 5.05 20.39
CA GLY A 226 28.15 5.31 21.37
C GLY A 226 26.96 6.12 20.85
N GLU A 227 26.98 6.54 19.58
CA GLU A 227 25.88 7.22 18.89
C GLU A 227 25.16 6.26 17.91
N PRO A 228 23.94 6.60 17.45
CA PRO A 228 23.29 5.88 16.36
C PRO A 228 24.21 5.82 15.15
N ALA A 229 24.27 4.67 14.47
CA ALA A 229 25.25 4.42 13.40
C ALA A 229 25.25 5.49 12.29
N TYR A 230 24.08 6.09 12.01
CA TYR A 230 23.94 7.16 11.04
C TYR A 230 22.90 8.19 11.51
N GLN A 231 23.11 9.44 11.12
CA GLN A 231 22.19 10.54 11.31
C GLN A 231 21.93 11.21 9.96
N VAL A 232 20.65 11.36 9.61
CA VAL A 232 20.24 11.99 8.36
C VAL A 232 19.75 13.40 8.66
N THR A 233 20.23 14.36 7.87
CA THR A 233 19.93 15.78 8.04
C THR A 233 19.25 16.30 6.79
N VAL A 234 18.11 16.94 6.99
CA VAL A 234 17.42 17.73 5.97
C VAL A 234 17.69 19.20 6.28
N SER A 235 18.22 19.92 5.31
CA SER A 235 18.48 21.34 5.44
C SER A 235 17.83 22.14 4.32
N ALA A 236 17.52 23.40 4.62
CA ALA A 236 16.83 24.29 3.70
C ALA A 236 17.57 25.63 3.65
N ALA A 237 18.00 26.05 2.47
CA ALA A 237 18.52 27.40 2.21
C ALA A 237 17.40 28.31 1.70
N GLY A 238 17.48 29.61 1.97
CA GLY A 238 16.47 30.58 1.57
C GLY A 238 16.62 31.91 2.31
N SER A 239 15.59 32.76 2.26
CA SER A 239 15.58 34.06 2.95
C SER A 239 15.69 33.90 4.47
N ALA A 240 16.45 34.79 5.12
CA ALA A 240 16.56 34.83 6.59
C ALA A 240 15.21 35.09 7.27
N SER A 241 14.29 35.82 6.62
CA SER A 241 12.97 36.14 7.15
C SER A 241 12.01 34.94 7.24
N THR A 242 12.33 33.81 6.61
CA THR A 242 11.50 32.59 6.59
C THR A 242 12.15 31.41 7.33
N ALA A 243 13.16 31.67 8.16
CA ALA A 243 13.95 30.62 8.83
C ALA A 243 13.08 29.62 9.65
N ASP A 244 12.10 30.11 10.40
CA ASP A 244 11.23 29.24 11.22
C ASP A 244 10.23 28.43 10.39
N GLU A 245 9.77 28.96 9.26
CA GLU A 245 8.93 28.21 8.33
C GLU A 245 9.73 27.10 7.63
N ARG A 246 10.94 27.42 7.14
CA ARG A 246 11.85 26.43 6.56
C ARG A 246 12.24 25.34 7.57
N ARG A 247 12.49 25.70 8.83
CA ARG A 247 12.78 24.71 9.88
C ARG A 247 11.60 23.77 10.11
N ARG A 248 10.37 24.31 10.12
CA ARG A 248 9.14 23.48 10.21
C ARG A 248 9.00 22.55 9.00
N GLN A 249 9.29 23.02 7.80
CA GLN A 249 9.27 22.18 6.59
C GLN A 249 10.32 21.06 6.65
N CYS A 250 11.56 21.36 7.08
CA CYS A 250 12.58 20.32 7.30
C CYS A 250 12.12 19.28 8.32
N GLN A 251 11.50 19.72 9.42
CA GLN A 251 10.95 18.81 10.43
C GLN A 251 9.84 17.93 9.85
N GLN A 252 8.92 18.50 9.07
CA GLN A 252 7.86 17.73 8.41
C GLN A 252 8.43 16.66 7.46
N ILE A 253 9.45 17.00 6.67
CA ILE A 253 10.12 16.04 5.77
C ILE A 253 10.76 14.90 6.59
N ILE A 254 11.44 15.22 7.70
CA ILE A 254 12.01 14.21 8.59
C ILE A 254 10.91 13.34 9.21
N ASP A 255 9.85 13.95 9.73
CA ASP A 255 8.74 13.25 10.37
C ASP A 255 8.05 12.30 9.38
N GLU A 256 7.84 12.74 8.13
CA GLU A 256 7.33 11.91 7.03
C GLU A 256 8.21 10.70 6.78
N MET A 257 9.52 10.92 6.70
CA MET A 257 10.50 9.89 6.41
C MET A 257 10.63 8.87 7.53
N GLU A 258 10.35 9.26 8.78
CA GLU A 258 10.31 8.37 9.96
C GLU A 258 9.05 7.50 10.04
N ILE A 259 8.00 7.76 9.25
CA ILE A 259 6.79 6.94 9.25
C ILE A 259 7.13 5.56 8.68
N VAL A 260 7.28 4.55 9.52
CA VAL A 260 7.37 3.17 9.08
C VAL A 260 6.03 2.83 8.44
N ASP A 261 6.05 2.39 7.18
CA ASP A 261 4.85 1.80 6.59
C ASP A 261 4.62 0.52 7.40
N ASP A 262 3.51 0.46 8.14
CA ASP A 262 3.07 -0.79 8.73
C ASP A 262 2.92 -1.75 7.56
N ASP A 263 3.90 -2.65 7.43
CA ASP A 263 3.80 -3.81 6.56
C ASP A 263 2.46 -4.46 6.92
N ASP A 264 1.56 -4.62 5.92
CA ASP A 264 0.35 -5.44 6.01
C ASP A 264 0.78 -6.92 6.19
N SER A 265 1.48 -7.21 7.29
CA SER A 265 1.98 -8.52 7.69
C SER A 265 1.47 -8.93 9.07
N ASP A 266 0.41 -8.28 9.57
CA ASP A 266 -0.36 -8.82 10.68
C ASP A 266 -1.84 -8.95 10.26
N TYR A 267 -2.25 -10.23 10.14
CA TYR A 267 -3.59 -10.83 9.98
C TYR A 267 -4.07 -11.22 8.58
#